data_AF-A0A3M1X8B1-F1
#
_entry.id   AF-A0A3M1X8B1-F1
#
_cell.length_a   1.000
_cell.length_b   1.000
_cell.length_c   1.000
_cell.angle_alpha   90.00
_cell.angle_beta   90.00
_cell.angle_gamma   90.00
#
_symmetry.space_group_name_H-M   'P 1'
#
loop_
_entity.id
_entity.type
_entity.pdbx_description
1 polymer ?
#
loop_
_entity_poly.entity_id
_entity_poly.type
_entity_poly.pdbx_seq_one_letter_code
_entity_poly.pdbx_strand_id
1 'polypeptide(L)'
;MYLIRSCVLAIGLMSGLLLRAQSFERSPIEAVQAVADKTLRTVPFAFRAILMKPGKYFRGMQTLNLGRSLGLGEAGVGYAYSVIRSARAARLPVGVSHNDGLKVWLNGKLVYEKNGRGAAEVTELERSFVLSDTLYLDLKQGDNTILVKSTTAGTHWKVYFQPIFPPVPEGEKPDNEWVELSTGFIPHVTPQVADLANWFFIGPFPAANGFDTAYPPEEGFVLGRLYQYGDREIAWEIPKVELLADVIDADPLWGTLYDWNYHTAGYAWAIRSLGEYTGQQKYVDYLTTYCDFMLDIKPYIGYEKYTLNRPYSRHTHLHNTPLLDFTSAPAIPFIYRLRQDGDFPRRDEYEAMVHATQQYLAEEQVRLPDGTFTRETPFKYTTWVDDMYMGIPFLLQSALLTEDAGEKAAYLDEAAAQVLGFHQRVYDPEMDLYMHAQYSERPDVKLPYWSRANGWGIWAVSEVLMYLPKKHPHYKQILQIYRDHVDGIVKWQDPESGFYHNVLNHDDSFEETSGTAIFTMAIARGINHGWLKRKTYEPYVLAGWKAIDTVIAEDGTVSQICMGTMCSEDVQYYYQRPVVEDDSHGLLGLIFAGIEVQKMLDEK
;
A
#
# COMPACT_ATOMS: atom_id res chain seq x y z
N MET A 1 -12.79 73.04 8.88
CA MET A 1 -13.54 72.20 7.91
C MET A 1 -12.70 71.02 7.39
N TYR A 2 -11.89 70.39 8.24
CA TYR A 2 -10.99 69.28 7.91
C TYR A 2 -10.90 68.33 9.12
N LEU A 3 -11.94 67.52 9.38
CA LEU A 3 -11.86 66.44 10.38
C LEU A 3 -13.03 65.44 10.32
N ILE A 4 -13.64 65.25 9.14
CA ILE A 4 -14.68 64.22 8.92
C ILE A 4 -14.42 63.54 7.57
N ARG A 5 -13.29 62.84 7.44
CA ARG A 5 -13.06 61.89 6.33
C ARG A 5 -12.32 60.61 6.73
N SER A 6 -11.88 60.47 7.98
CA SER A 6 -11.08 59.30 8.42
C SER A 6 -11.88 58.19 9.11
N CYS A 7 -13.18 58.37 9.42
CA CYS A 7 -13.98 57.33 10.09
C CYS A 7 -14.78 56.43 9.14
N VAL A 8 -14.93 56.78 7.85
CA VAL A 8 -15.73 55.98 6.91
C VAL A 8 -14.90 54.87 6.25
N LEU A 9 -13.57 55.01 6.16
CA LEU A 9 -12.70 53.94 5.63
C LEU A 9 -12.49 52.80 6.65
N ALA A 10 -12.46 53.09 7.95
CA ALA A 10 -12.23 52.09 9.00
C ALA A 10 -13.44 51.16 9.22
N ILE A 11 -14.66 51.66 9.00
CA ILE A 11 -15.90 50.87 9.14
C ILE A 11 -16.14 49.97 7.91
N GLY A 12 -15.72 50.39 6.71
CA GLY A 12 -15.75 49.56 5.50
C GLY A 12 -14.75 48.38 5.52
N LEU A 13 -13.58 48.57 6.14
CA LEU A 13 -12.58 47.51 6.31
C LEU A 13 -12.98 46.52 7.41
N MET A 14 -13.53 46.98 8.55
CA MET A 14 -14.03 46.07 9.60
C MET A 14 -15.27 45.28 9.19
N SER A 15 -16.18 45.85 8.39
CA SER A 15 -17.37 45.12 7.90
C SER A 15 -17.02 44.04 6.88
N GLY A 16 -16.02 44.26 6.01
CA GLY A 16 -15.51 43.22 5.10
C GLY A 16 -14.75 42.10 5.82
N LEU A 17 -14.05 42.42 6.92
CA LEU A 17 -13.37 41.45 7.80
C LEU A 17 -14.36 40.56 8.55
N LEU A 18 -15.46 41.12 9.04
CA LEU A 18 -16.56 40.35 9.63
C LEU A 18 -17.25 39.48 8.57
N LEU A 19 -17.55 39.99 7.36
CA LEU A 19 -18.24 39.20 6.34
C LEU A 19 -17.42 38.02 5.76
N ARG A 20 -16.08 38.07 5.77
CA ARG A 20 -15.23 37.00 5.20
C ARG A 20 -14.94 35.87 6.19
N ALA A 21 -14.67 36.20 7.45
CA ALA A 21 -14.55 35.22 8.54
C ALA A 21 -15.92 34.66 8.99
N GLN A 22 -17.04 35.33 8.68
CA GLN A 22 -18.41 34.84 8.89
C GLN A 22 -18.92 33.86 7.81
N SER A 23 -18.08 33.39 6.89
CA SER A 23 -18.56 32.58 5.75
C SER A 23 -18.62 31.07 5.98
N PHE A 24 -17.95 30.56 7.02
CA PHE A 24 -17.99 29.15 7.41
C PHE A 24 -18.58 29.01 8.82
N GLU A 25 -19.46 28.02 9.03
CA GLU A 25 -20.06 27.77 10.36
C GLU A 25 -19.01 27.32 11.39
N ARG A 26 -17.97 26.62 10.93
CA ARG A 26 -16.74 26.30 11.68
C ARG A 26 -15.51 26.69 10.86
N SER A 27 -14.46 27.15 11.52
CA SER A 27 -13.21 27.47 10.83
C SER A 27 -12.56 26.21 10.26
N PRO A 28 -11.73 26.33 9.20
CA PRO A 28 -11.02 25.19 8.64
C PRO A 28 -10.23 24.37 9.66
N ILE A 29 -9.60 25.03 10.62
CA ILE A 29 -8.81 24.40 11.66
C ILE A 29 -9.67 23.65 12.67
N GLU A 30 -10.80 24.22 13.09
CA GLU A 30 -11.72 23.55 14.02
C GLU A 30 -12.26 22.25 13.41
N ALA A 31 -12.58 22.26 12.11
CA ALA A 31 -13.04 21.06 11.40
C ALA A 31 -11.98 19.95 11.40
N VAL A 32 -10.73 20.25 11.02
CA VAL A 32 -9.66 19.23 10.96
C VAL A 32 -9.18 18.79 12.35
N GLN A 33 -9.32 19.65 13.37
CA GLN A 33 -9.09 19.27 14.77
C GLN A 33 -10.11 18.25 15.25
N ALA A 34 -11.38 18.36 14.87
CA ALA A 34 -12.39 17.36 15.22
C ALA A 34 -12.02 15.97 14.66
N VAL A 35 -11.56 15.92 13.40
CA VAL A 35 -11.07 14.70 12.75
C VAL A 35 -9.86 14.12 13.50
N ALA A 36 -8.84 14.95 13.78
CA ALA A 36 -7.65 14.50 14.51
C ALA A 36 -7.99 14.01 15.93
N ASP A 37 -8.88 14.72 16.63
CA ASP A 37 -9.32 14.33 17.98
C ASP A 37 -10.09 13.01 17.98
N LYS A 38 -10.87 12.72 16.94
CA LYS A 38 -11.49 11.40 16.77
C LYS A 38 -10.44 10.31 16.60
N THR A 39 -9.44 10.54 15.75
CA THR A 39 -8.32 9.60 15.56
C THR A 39 -7.61 9.29 16.87
N LEU A 40 -7.25 10.31 17.65
CA LEU A 40 -6.57 10.14 18.94
C LEU A 40 -7.41 9.35 19.95
N ARG A 41 -8.75 9.38 19.86
CA ARG A 41 -9.65 8.59 20.71
C ARG A 41 -9.82 7.14 20.25
N THR A 42 -9.64 6.85 18.97
CA THR A 42 -10.07 5.59 18.33
C THR A 42 -8.92 4.71 17.88
N VAL A 43 -7.71 5.26 17.68
CA VAL A 43 -6.55 4.50 17.22
C VAL A 43 -5.77 3.93 18.42
N PRO A 44 -5.70 2.59 18.59
CA PRO A 44 -5.13 2.00 19.79
C PRO A 44 -3.62 1.74 19.73
N PHE A 45 -3.00 1.73 18.55
CA PHE A 45 -1.61 1.27 18.35
C PHE A 45 -1.32 -0.07 19.05
N ALA A 46 -2.14 -1.07 18.75
CA ALA A 46 -2.08 -2.36 19.41
C ALA A 46 -2.45 -3.50 18.47
N PHE A 47 -2.02 -4.70 18.83
CA PHE A 47 -2.40 -5.93 18.15
C PHE A 47 -3.36 -6.77 18.99
N ARG A 48 -4.18 -7.53 18.29
CA ARG A 48 -4.89 -8.70 18.81
C ARG A 48 -4.18 -9.97 18.37
N ALA A 49 -4.26 -10.99 19.22
CA ALA A 49 -3.75 -12.30 18.89
C ALA A 49 -4.77 -13.05 18.00
N ILE A 50 -4.31 -13.59 16.88
CA ILE A 50 -5.11 -14.43 16.00
C ILE A 50 -4.43 -15.78 15.77
N LEU A 51 -5.24 -16.79 15.44
CA LEU A 51 -4.71 -18.06 14.96
C LEU A 51 -4.48 -17.99 13.46
N MET A 52 -3.40 -18.61 13.03
CA MET A 52 -3.14 -18.86 11.61
C MET A 52 -4.27 -19.73 11.02
N LYS A 53 -5.12 -19.13 10.19
CA LYS A 53 -6.15 -19.85 9.43
C LYS A 53 -5.72 -20.02 7.97
N PRO A 54 -5.86 -21.21 7.38
CA PRO A 54 -5.61 -21.39 5.96
C PRO A 54 -6.69 -20.69 5.13
N GLY A 55 -6.33 -20.24 3.93
CA GLY A 55 -7.30 -19.69 2.98
C GLY A 55 -8.18 -20.79 2.37
N LYS A 56 -9.45 -20.50 2.10
CA LYS A 56 -10.39 -21.45 1.47
C LYS A 56 -10.01 -21.81 0.03
N TYR A 57 -9.69 -20.79 -0.77
CA TYR A 57 -9.37 -20.94 -2.19
C TYR A 57 -7.90 -21.29 -2.39
N PHE A 58 -7.59 -22.12 -3.39
CA PHE A 58 -6.21 -22.39 -3.77
C PHE A 58 -5.68 -21.20 -4.60
N ARG A 59 -5.27 -20.16 -3.88
CA ARG A 59 -4.73 -18.91 -4.42
C ARG A 59 -3.59 -18.39 -3.56
N GLY A 60 -2.75 -17.53 -4.14
CA GLY A 60 -1.53 -17.05 -3.50
C GLY A 60 -0.53 -18.17 -3.20
N MET A 61 0.57 -17.83 -2.54
CA MET A 61 1.60 -18.80 -2.18
C MET A 61 1.19 -19.61 -0.96
N GLN A 62 1.14 -20.93 -1.11
CA GLN A 62 1.03 -21.91 -0.04
C GLN A 62 2.42 -22.36 0.38
N THR A 63 2.67 -22.41 1.69
CA THR A 63 3.94 -22.88 2.25
C THR A 63 3.74 -24.18 3.04
N LEU A 64 4.42 -25.23 2.61
CA LEU A 64 4.59 -26.46 3.40
C LEU A 64 5.92 -26.36 4.15
N ASN A 65 5.86 -25.99 5.43
CA ASN A 65 7.05 -25.90 6.28
C ASN A 65 7.20 -27.19 7.10
N LEU A 66 7.65 -28.26 6.42
CA LEU A 66 7.82 -29.58 7.05
C LEU A 66 8.84 -29.53 8.19
N GLY A 67 9.88 -28.69 8.07
CA GLY A 67 10.91 -28.56 9.10
C GLY A 67 10.38 -28.08 10.46
N ARG A 68 9.34 -27.24 10.46
CA ARG A 68 8.70 -26.78 11.71
C ARG A 68 7.80 -27.83 12.37
N SER A 69 7.30 -28.80 11.61
CA SER A 69 6.36 -29.81 12.14
C SER A 69 7.09 -31.13 12.41
N LEU A 70 7.92 -31.59 11.47
CA LEU A 70 8.61 -32.88 11.51
C LEU A 70 10.05 -32.80 12.06
N GLY A 71 10.56 -31.59 12.31
CA GLY A 71 11.93 -31.34 12.79
C GLY A 71 12.94 -31.05 11.67
N LEU A 72 14.08 -30.47 12.08
CA LEU A 72 15.23 -30.12 11.24
C LEU A 72 16.52 -30.66 11.87
N GLY A 73 17.61 -30.67 11.10
CA GLY A 73 18.95 -31.05 11.57
C GLY A 73 19.40 -32.45 11.16
N GLU A 74 18.50 -33.30 10.67
CA GLU A 74 18.81 -34.61 10.11
C GLU A 74 18.18 -34.78 8.73
N ALA A 75 18.75 -35.67 7.91
CA ALA A 75 18.16 -36.00 6.63
C ALA A 75 16.87 -36.82 6.82
N GLY A 76 15.81 -36.45 6.10
CA GLY A 76 14.50 -37.08 6.26
C GLY A 76 13.65 -37.03 5.00
N VAL A 77 12.55 -37.77 5.03
CA VAL A 77 11.48 -37.80 4.01
C VAL A 77 10.17 -37.53 4.72
N GLY A 78 9.35 -36.65 4.18
CA GLY A 78 8.13 -36.17 4.78
C GLY A 78 7.09 -36.03 3.69
N TYR A 79 5.85 -36.30 4.05
CA TYR A 79 4.74 -36.19 3.11
C TYR A 79 3.77 -35.14 3.57
N ALA A 80 3.11 -34.51 2.60
CA ALA A 80 1.96 -33.66 2.82
C ALA A 80 0.80 -34.13 1.94
N TYR A 81 -0.41 -34.16 2.51
CA TYR A 81 -1.60 -34.60 1.82
C TYR A 81 -2.73 -33.58 1.94
N SER A 82 -3.45 -33.37 0.84
CA SER A 82 -4.64 -32.52 0.79
C SER A 82 -5.57 -32.93 -0.36
N VAL A 83 -6.67 -32.20 -0.51
CA VAL A 83 -7.63 -32.34 -1.59
C VAL A 83 -7.90 -30.98 -2.22
N ILE A 84 -7.82 -30.93 -3.53
CA ILE A 84 -8.21 -29.80 -4.36
C ILE A 84 -9.61 -30.07 -4.92
N ARG A 85 -10.59 -29.25 -4.56
CA ARG A 85 -11.93 -29.28 -5.16
C ARG A 85 -11.99 -28.28 -6.29
N SER A 86 -12.30 -28.77 -7.49
CA SER A 86 -12.41 -27.95 -8.69
C SER A 86 -13.86 -27.90 -9.18
N ALA A 87 -14.38 -26.70 -9.46
CA ALA A 87 -15.73 -26.53 -10.02
C ALA A 87 -15.83 -27.00 -11.47
N ARG A 88 -14.69 -27.11 -12.18
CA ARG A 88 -14.60 -27.55 -13.58
C ARG A 88 -13.36 -28.41 -13.84
N ALA A 89 -13.36 -29.18 -14.92
CA ALA A 89 -12.13 -29.78 -15.40
C ALA A 89 -11.22 -28.67 -15.97
N ALA A 90 -9.94 -28.66 -15.59
CA ALA A 90 -9.00 -27.64 -16.02
C ALA A 90 -7.55 -28.09 -15.83
N ARG A 91 -6.65 -27.55 -16.64
CA ARG A 91 -5.20 -27.67 -16.43
C ARG A 91 -4.71 -26.42 -15.70
N LEU A 92 -4.32 -26.58 -14.44
CA LEU A 92 -3.86 -25.50 -13.58
C LEU A 92 -2.32 -25.48 -13.53
N PRO A 93 -1.65 -24.43 -14.07
CA PRO A 93 -0.23 -24.23 -13.81
C PRO A 93 -0.02 -23.78 -12.36
N VAL A 94 0.98 -24.35 -11.71
CA VAL A 94 1.34 -24.07 -10.32
C VAL A 94 2.84 -23.85 -10.24
N GLY A 95 3.26 -22.65 -9.87
CA GLY A 95 4.64 -22.37 -9.53
C GLY A 95 5.08 -23.22 -8.33
N VAL A 96 6.30 -23.71 -8.34
CA VAL A 96 6.84 -24.55 -7.26
C VAL A 96 8.30 -24.19 -6.97
N SER A 97 8.63 -24.08 -5.69
CA SER A 97 10.00 -23.94 -5.19
C SER A 97 10.22 -24.89 -4.02
N HIS A 98 11.35 -25.58 -3.99
CA HIS A 98 11.69 -26.53 -2.93
C HIS A 98 13.21 -26.63 -2.78
N ASN A 99 13.66 -27.05 -1.60
CA ASN A 99 15.09 -27.07 -1.26
C ASN A 99 15.81 -28.31 -1.79
N ASP A 100 15.26 -29.50 -1.52
CA ASP A 100 15.91 -30.77 -1.77
C ASP A 100 15.11 -31.58 -2.83
N GLY A 101 14.71 -32.82 -2.52
CA GLY A 101 13.92 -33.64 -3.43
C GLY A 101 12.43 -33.38 -3.26
N LEU A 102 11.71 -33.24 -4.37
CA LEU A 102 10.25 -33.16 -4.40
C LEU A 102 9.65 -34.14 -5.42
N LYS A 103 8.65 -34.91 -4.99
CA LYS A 103 7.72 -35.64 -5.87
C LYS A 103 6.29 -35.22 -5.54
N VAL A 104 5.45 -35.05 -6.57
CA VAL A 104 4.04 -34.67 -6.41
C VAL A 104 3.17 -35.62 -7.22
N TRP A 105 2.13 -36.15 -6.58
CA TRP A 105 1.09 -36.95 -7.22
C TRP A 105 -0.24 -36.23 -7.18
N LEU A 106 -0.96 -36.28 -8.29
CA LEU A 106 -2.35 -35.85 -8.41
C LEU A 106 -3.21 -37.07 -8.75
N ASN A 107 -4.22 -37.36 -7.92
CA ASN A 107 -5.08 -38.53 -8.09
C ASN A 107 -4.28 -39.85 -8.24
N GLY A 108 -3.16 -39.97 -7.50
CA GLY A 108 -2.25 -41.13 -7.56
C GLY A 108 -1.31 -41.18 -8.77
N LYS A 109 -1.40 -40.22 -9.71
CA LYS A 109 -0.49 -40.11 -10.86
C LYS A 109 0.64 -39.13 -10.54
N LEU A 110 1.89 -39.54 -10.75
CA LEU A 110 3.06 -38.66 -10.61
C LEU A 110 2.98 -37.54 -11.65
N VAL A 111 3.03 -36.28 -11.20
CA VAL A 111 2.93 -35.06 -12.04
C VAL A 111 4.15 -34.15 -11.93
N TYR A 112 4.98 -34.33 -10.91
CA TYR A 112 6.23 -33.59 -10.74
C TYR A 112 7.26 -34.46 -10.01
N GLU A 113 8.51 -34.41 -10.47
CA GLU A 113 9.64 -35.11 -9.86
C GLU A 113 10.91 -34.32 -10.13
N LYS A 114 11.57 -33.86 -9.06
CA LYS A 114 12.87 -33.19 -9.16
C LYS A 114 13.69 -33.46 -7.90
N ASN A 115 14.87 -34.04 -8.09
CA ASN A 115 15.84 -34.26 -7.03
C ASN A 115 16.87 -33.12 -7.07
N GLY A 116 16.53 -31.99 -6.44
CA GLY A 116 17.41 -30.84 -6.34
C GLY A 116 18.18 -30.83 -5.02
N ARG A 117 19.23 -30.01 -4.94
CA ARG A 117 19.80 -29.57 -3.66
C ARG A 117 19.98 -28.06 -3.76
N GLY A 118 19.57 -27.31 -2.75
CA GLY A 118 19.69 -25.85 -2.74
C GLY A 118 18.67 -25.14 -1.85
N ALA A 119 18.59 -23.82 -2.00
CA ALA A 119 17.55 -23.03 -1.36
C ALA A 119 16.25 -23.14 -2.17
N ALA A 120 15.10 -23.20 -1.49
CA ALA A 120 13.81 -22.98 -2.11
C ALA A 120 13.67 -21.48 -2.42
N GLU A 121 14.09 -21.09 -3.62
CA GLU A 121 14.11 -19.69 -4.06
C GLU A 121 12.69 -19.14 -4.21
N VAL A 122 12.43 -17.98 -3.62
CA VAL A 122 11.20 -17.21 -3.77
C VAL A 122 11.61 -15.77 -4.04
N THR A 123 11.19 -15.23 -5.17
CA THR A 123 11.41 -13.82 -5.51
C THR A 123 10.13 -13.04 -5.26
N GLU A 124 10.19 -12.06 -4.37
CA GLU A 124 9.10 -11.13 -4.11
C GLU A 124 9.12 -10.00 -5.15
N LEU A 125 7.96 -9.73 -5.74
CA LEU A 125 7.70 -8.61 -6.63
C LEU A 125 6.75 -7.62 -5.92
N GLU A 126 6.46 -6.47 -6.55
CA GLU A 126 5.59 -5.40 -6.00
C GLU A 126 4.30 -5.91 -5.34
N ARG A 127 3.62 -6.87 -5.99
CA ARG A 127 2.30 -7.40 -5.58
C ARG A 127 2.16 -8.91 -5.79
N SER A 128 3.26 -9.63 -5.99
CA SER A 128 3.23 -11.08 -6.26
C SER A 128 4.55 -11.76 -5.92
N PHE A 129 4.61 -13.09 -6.08
CA PHE A 129 5.82 -13.88 -5.89
C PHE A 129 6.07 -14.75 -7.13
N VAL A 130 7.35 -14.95 -7.44
CA VAL A 130 7.81 -15.87 -8.47
C VAL A 130 8.53 -17.04 -7.82
N LEU A 131 8.20 -18.24 -8.28
CA LEU A 131 8.79 -19.51 -7.87
C LEU A 131 9.68 -20.08 -8.98
N SER A 132 10.64 -20.94 -8.62
CA SER A 132 11.76 -21.32 -9.49
C SER A 132 11.42 -22.34 -10.58
N ASP A 133 10.25 -22.98 -10.50
CA ASP A 133 9.79 -23.98 -11.45
C ASP A 133 8.26 -23.94 -11.59
N THR A 134 7.71 -24.67 -12.56
CA THR A 134 6.25 -24.78 -12.77
C THR A 134 5.87 -26.23 -12.99
N LEU A 135 4.84 -26.69 -12.27
CA LEU A 135 4.18 -27.97 -12.50
C LEU A 135 2.75 -27.76 -13.01
N TYR A 136 2.17 -28.78 -13.61
CA TYR A 136 0.82 -28.72 -14.16
C TYR A 136 -0.09 -29.74 -13.48
N LEU A 137 -1.22 -29.26 -12.95
CA LEU A 137 -2.25 -30.11 -12.35
C LEU A 137 -3.43 -30.24 -13.33
N ASP A 138 -3.61 -31.43 -13.91
CA ASP A 138 -4.78 -31.77 -14.72
C ASP A 138 -5.95 -32.15 -13.80
N LEU A 139 -6.71 -31.15 -13.36
CA LEU A 139 -7.84 -31.31 -12.44
C LEU A 139 -9.08 -31.85 -13.17
N LYS A 140 -9.72 -32.86 -12.59
CA LYS A 140 -11.12 -33.19 -12.93
C LYS A 140 -12.06 -32.29 -12.15
N GLN A 141 -13.29 -32.14 -12.64
CA GLN A 141 -14.37 -31.57 -11.85
C GLN A 141 -14.61 -32.41 -10.58
N GLY A 142 -14.82 -31.74 -9.45
CA GLY A 142 -14.94 -32.36 -8.13
C GLY A 142 -13.58 -32.49 -7.42
N ASP A 143 -13.45 -33.52 -6.61
CA ASP A 143 -12.31 -33.69 -5.69
C ASP A 143 -11.11 -34.35 -6.36
N ASN A 144 -9.94 -33.74 -6.16
CA ASN A 144 -8.65 -34.19 -6.67
C ASN A 144 -7.69 -34.36 -5.50
N THR A 145 -7.19 -35.57 -5.25
CA THR A 145 -6.23 -35.80 -4.17
C THR A 145 -4.84 -35.33 -4.59
N ILE A 146 -4.13 -34.66 -3.69
CA ILE A 146 -2.75 -34.24 -3.90
C ILE A 146 -1.87 -34.78 -2.78
N LEU A 147 -0.80 -35.48 -3.17
CA LEU A 147 0.22 -35.99 -2.27
C LEU A 147 1.56 -35.39 -2.67
N VAL A 148 2.28 -34.83 -1.70
CA VAL A 148 3.60 -34.25 -1.87
C VAL A 148 4.57 -35.05 -1.03
N LYS A 149 5.66 -35.52 -1.62
CA LYS A 149 6.81 -36.11 -0.93
C LYS A 149 7.95 -35.12 -1.02
N SER A 150 8.49 -34.71 0.12
CA SER A 150 9.67 -33.86 0.19
C SER A 150 10.76 -34.56 0.99
N THR A 151 11.98 -34.57 0.45
CA THR A 151 13.16 -34.96 1.21
C THR A 151 13.84 -33.73 1.79
N THR A 152 14.69 -33.92 2.81
CA THR A 152 15.60 -32.88 3.30
C THR A 152 16.98 -33.47 3.58
N ALA A 153 18.03 -32.67 3.37
CA ALA A 153 19.38 -32.94 3.85
C ALA A 153 19.62 -32.45 5.30
N GLY A 154 18.61 -31.82 5.93
CA GLY A 154 18.65 -31.37 7.32
C GLY A 154 18.89 -29.85 7.52
N THR A 155 18.98 -29.06 6.45
CA THR A 155 19.20 -27.60 6.55
C THR A 155 17.88 -26.83 6.55
N HIS A 156 17.11 -26.96 5.47
CA HIS A 156 15.79 -26.38 5.28
C HIS A 156 14.85 -27.46 4.77
N TRP A 157 13.59 -27.39 5.15
CA TRP A 157 12.59 -28.34 4.68
C TRP A 157 11.27 -27.63 4.40
N LYS A 158 11.28 -26.91 3.27
CA LYS A 158 10.16 -26.09 2.82
C LYS A 158 9.82 -26.40 1.36
N VAL A 159 8.53 -26.37 1.06
CA VAL A 159 8.00 -26.44 -0.29
C VAL A 159 6.98 -25.32 -0.46
N TYR A 160 7.08 -24.56 -1.54
CA TYR A 160 6.14 -23.51 -1.89
C TYR A 160 5.35 -23.92 -3.12
N PHE A 161 4.04 -23.66 -3.11
CA PHE A 161 3.15 -23.82 -4.25
C PHE A 161 2.36 -22.54 -4.48
N GLN A 162 2.30 -22.06 -5.71
CA GLN A 162 1.49 -20.91 -6.05
C GLN A 162 0.75 -21.15 -7.37
N PRO A 163 -0.58 -21.27 -7.36
CA PRO A 163 -1.36 -21.31 -8.58
C PRO A 163 -1.10 -20.06 -9.43
N ILE A 164 -0.80 -20.29 -10.70
CA ILE A 164 -0.57 -19.22 -11.69
C ILE A 164 -1.88 -19.03 -12.42
N PHE A 165 -2.57 -17.94 -12.11
CA PHE A 165 -3.76 -17.55 -12.86
C PHE A 165 -3.37 -16.58 -13.98
N PRO A 166 -4.11 -16.57 -15.10
CA PRO A 166 -3.93 -15.52 -16.10
C PRO A 166 -4.08 -14.14 -15.43
N PRO A 167 -3.39 -13.11 -15.94
CA PRO A 167 -3.70 -11.75 -15.54
C PRO A 167 -5.18 -11.49 -15.80
N VAL A 168 -5.85 -10.97 -14.79
CA VAL A 168 -7.28 -10.63 -14.86
C VAL A 168 -7.34 -9.18 -15.31
N PRO A 169 -8.09 -8.84 -16.38
CA PRO A 169 -8.31 -7.45 -16.75
C PRO A 169 -8.81 -6.65 -15.56
N GLU A 170 -8.27 -5.45 -15.37
CA GLU A 170 -8.52 -4.68 -14.17
C GLU A 170 -9.98 -4.19 -14.08
N GLY A 171 -10.67 -4.60 -13.02
CA GLY A 171 -12.11 -4.40 -12.82
C GLY A 171 -12.93 -5.68 -12.87
N GLU A 172 -12.36 -6.77 -13.39
CA GLU A 172 -12.96 -8.10 -13.28
C GLU A 172 -12.52 -8.79 -11.98
N LYS A 173 -13.45 -9.53 -11.35
CA LYS A 173 -13.07 -10.41 -10.24
C LYS A 173 -12.22 -11.55 -10.81
N PRO A 174 -11.06 -11.86 -10.21
CA PRO A 174 -10.29 -13.01 -10.62
C PRO A 174 -11.17 -14.27 -10.69
N ASP A 175 -11.25 -14.90 -11.86
CA ASP A 175 -11.85 -16.24 -12.01
C ASP A 175 -10.89 -17.27 -11.42
N ASN A 176 -10.74 -17.22 -10.09
CA ASN A 176 -9.88 -18.11 -9.30
C ASN A 176 -10.61 -18.74 -8.09
N GLU A 177 -11.90 -18.42 -7.90
CA GLU A 177 -12.75 -19.07 -6.89
C GLU A 177 -13.30 -20.43 -7.33
N TRP A 178 -12.93 -20.90 -8.53
CA TRP A 178 -13.29 -22.23 -9.02
C TRP A 178 -12.40 -23.36 -8.47
N VAL A 179 -11.35 -23.04 -7.69
CA VAL A 179 -10.43 -24.01 -7.07
C VAL A 179 -10.33 -23.77 -5.57
N GLU A 180 -10.70 -24.77 -4.78
CA GLU A 180 -10.56 -24.79 -3.32
C GLU A 180 -9.52 -25.83 -2.90
N LEU A 181 -8.74 -25.53 -1.86
CA LEU A 181 -7.78 -26.46 -1.26
C LEU A 181 -8.15 -26.62 0.20
N SER A 182 -8.48 -27.84 0.63
CA SER A 182 -8.84 -28.07 2.04
C SER A 182 -8.69 -29.53 2.43
N THR A 183 -8.30 -29.76 3.69
CA THR A 183 -8.40 -31.09 4.32
C THR A 183 -9.84 -31.46 4.66
N GLY A 184 -10.78 -30.50 4.67
CA GLY A 184 -12.20 -30.75 4.93
C GLY A 184 -12.90 -31.58 3.85
N PHE A 185 -12.27 -31.76 2.68
CA PHE A 185 -12.76 -32.68 1.64
C PHE A 185 -12.25 -34.11 1.82
N ILE A 186 -11.37 -34.36 2.80
CA ILE A 186 -10.92 -35.70 3.17
C ILE A 186 -12.04 -36.37 3.98
N PRO A 187 -12.44 -37.61 3.67
CA PRO A 187 -13.48 -38.30 4.40
C PRO A 187 -13.22 -38.33 5.92
N HIS A 188 -14.26 -38.04 6.69
CA HIS A 188 -14.26 -38.06 8.17
C HIS A 188 -13.37 -37.01 8.86
N VAL A 189 -12.89 -35.99 8.15
CA VAL A 189 -12.28 -34.80 8.78
C VAL A 189 -13.38 -33.82 9.19
N THR A 190 -13.34 -33.34 10.43
CA THR A 190 -14.33 -32.38 10.92
C THR A 190 -13.96 -30.94 10.56
N PRO A 191 -14.92 -29.99 10.53
CA PRO A 191 -14.62 -28.58 10.31
C PRO A 191 -13.60 -28.01 11.29
N GLN A 192 -13.63 -28.44 12.57
CA GLN A 192 -12.69 -27.97 13.59
C GLN A 192 -11.23 -28.29 13.23
N VAL A 193 -10.97 -29.37 12.48
CA VAL A 193 -9.63 -29.73 12.00
C VAL A 193 -9.34 -29.02 10.68
N ALA A 194 -10.31 -28.98 9.76
CA ALA A 194 -10.17 -28.35 8.46
C ALA A 194 -9.89 -26.84 8.53
N ASP A 195 -10.46 -26.16 9.54
CA ASP A 195 -10.25 -24.74 9.80
C ASP A 195 -8.83 -24.41 10.31
N LEU A 196 -8.06 -25.42 10.72
CA LEU A 196 -6.68 -25.25 11.22
C LEU A 196 -5.62 -25.48 10.15
N ALA A 197 -5.86 -26.35 9.17
CA ALA A 197 -4.85 -26.70 8.18
C ALA A 197 -5.42 -27.19 6.84
N ASN A 198 -4.88 -26.64 5.75
CA ASN A 198 -5.13 -27.15 4.39
C ASN A 198 -4.26 -28.35 4.01
N TRP A 199 -3.37 -28.80 4.89
CA TRP A 199 -2.47 -29.94 4.64
C TRP A 199 -2.34 -30.76 5.91
N PHE A 200 -2.24 -32.08 5.77
CA PHE A 200 -1.74 -32.96 6.82
C PHE A 200 -0.33 -33.42 6.50
N PHE A 201 0.52 -33.54 7.51
CA PHE A 201 1.89 -33.98 7.37
C PHE A 201 2.11 -35.36 7.99
N ILE A 202 3.13 -36.07 7.52
CA ILE A 202 3.60 -37.31 8.14
C ILE A 202 5.10 -37.51 7.86
N GLY A 203 5.83 -37.95 8.88
CA GLY A 203 7.27 -38.19 8.84
C GLY A 203 7.94 -37.80 10.17
N PRO A 204 9.26 -37.59 10.20
CA PRO A 204 10.20 -37.86 9.11
C PRO A 204 10.49 -39.37 9.00
N PHE A 205 10.43 -39.91 7.79
CA PHE A 205 11.00 -41.21 7.45
C PHE A 205 12.49 -41.05 7.10
N PRO A 206 13.36 -42.03 7.34
CA PRO A 206 14.79 -41.87 7.08
C PRO A 206 15.19 -41.77 5.62
N ALA A 207 16.24 -40.99 5.37
CA ALA A 207 16.62 -40.54 4.03
C ALA A 207 17.49 -41.50 3.21
N ALA A 208 17.85 -42.69 3.69
CA ALA A 208 18.71 -43.62 2.92
C ALA A 208 18.00 -44.06 1.62
N ASN A 209 18.45 -43.51 0.48
CA ASN A 209 17.78 -43.56 -0.83
C ASN A 209 16.34 -42.99 -0.85
N GLY A 210 16.00 -42.15 0.13
CA GLY A 210 14.62 -41.79 0.47
C GLY A 210 13.83 -41.07 -0.62
N PHE A 211 14.50 -40.43 -1.59
CA PHE A 211 13.81 -39.84 -2.74
C PHE A 211 13.12 -40.91 -3.59
N ASP A 212 13.82 -42.02 -3.86
CA ASP A 212 13.34 -43.10 -4.73
C ASP A 212 12.73 -44.27 -3.95
N THR A 213 13.01 -44.38 -2.66
CA THR A 213 12.33 -45.34 -1.77
C THR A 213 10.86 -44.99 -1.63
N ALA A 214 9.96 -45.90 -2.01
CA ALA A 214 8.54 -45.76 -1.72
C ALA A 214 8.28 -45.97 -0.22
N TYR A 215 7.49 -45.10 0.40
CA TYR A 215 7.05 -45.25 1.79
C TYR A 215 5.53 -45.45 1.85
N PRO A 216 5.00 -46.08 2.92
CA PRO A 216 3.57 -46.35 3.05
C PRO A 216 2.60 -45.17 2.80
N PRO A 217 2.93 -43.89 3.11
CA PRO A 217 2.06 -42.77 2.76
C PRO A 217 1.79 -42.59 1.26
N GLU A 218 2.62 -43.17 0.38
CA GLU A 218 2.40 -43.16 -1.08
C GLU A 218 1.17 -43.98 -1.50
N GLU A 219 0.67 -44.88 -0.65
CA GLU A 219 -0.59 -45.61 -0.87
C GLU A 219 -1.83 -44.74 -0.58
N GLY A 220 -1.64 -43.58 0.07
CA GLY A 220 -2.70 -42.62 0.39
C GLY A 220 -2.87 -42.33 1.89
N PHE A 221 -3.76 -41.39 2.19
CA PHE A 221 -4.09 -40.99 3.55
C PHE A 221 -4.94 -42.05 4.26
N VAL A 222 -4.51 -42.47 5.44
CA VAL A 222 -5.23 -43.42 6.30
C VAL A 222 -5.21 -42.89 7.73
N LEU A 223 -6.35 -42.37 8.20
CA LEU A 223 -6.50 -41.86 9.55
C LEU A 223 -6.37 -43.01 10.58
N GLY A 224 -5.63 -42.76 11.66
CA GLY A 224 -5.46 -43.72 12.76
C GLY A 224 -4.51 -44.89 12.48
N ARG A 225 -3.88 -44.95 11.30
CA ARG A 225 -2.81 -45.91 11.03
C ARG A 225 -1.50 -45.40 11.64
N LEU A 226 -0.88 -46.25 12.44
CA LEU A 226 0.47 -46.06 12.95
C LEU A 226 1.47 -46.72 12.02
N TYR A 227 2.52 -45.99 11.66
CA TYR A 227 3.60 -46.46 10.81
C TYR A 227 4.84 -46.64 11.68
N GLN A 228 5.41 -47.85 11.67
CA GLN A 228 6.59 -48.17 12.45
C GLN A 228 7.84 -47.99 11.59
N TYR A 229 8.80 -47.21 12.08
CA TYR A 229 10.12 -47.10 11.45
C TYR A 229 11.23 -47.10 12.52
N GLY A 230 12.01 -48.18 12.56
CA GLY A 230 12.95 -48.41 13.67
C GLY A 230 12.18 -48.44 14.98
N ASP A 231 12.60 -47.62 15.95
CA ASP A 231 11.94 -47.47 17.25
C ASP A 231 10.94 -46.28 17.29
N ARG A 232 10.65 -45.67 16.13
CA ARG A 232 9.75 -44.50 16.03
C ARG A 232 8.38 -44.91 15.50
N GLU A 233 7.35 -44.41 16.17
CA GLU A 233 5.98 -44.47 15.71
C GLU A 233 5.62 -43.17 15.01
N ILE A 234 5.13 -43.27 13.77
CA ILE A 234 4.84 -42.14 12.89
C ILE A 234 3.36 -42.19 12.53
N ALA A 235 2.66 -41.06 12.57
CA ALA A 235 1.26 -40.93 12.17
C ALA A 235 1.01 -39.60 11.46
N TRP A 236 -0.13 -39.48 10.80
CA TRP A 236 -0.56 -38.21 10.21
C TRP A 236 -0.86 -37.18 11.30
N GLU A 237 -0.36 -35.97 11.13
CA GLU A 237 -0.54 -34.85 12.04
C GLU A 237 -0.98 -33.57 11.30
N ILE A 238 -1.56 -32.64 12.06
CA ILE A 238 -1.72 -31.27 11.57
C ILE A 238 -0.38 -30.54 11.67
N PRO A 239 -0.04 -29.69 10.70
CA PRO A 239 1.10 -28.78 10.82
C PRO A 239 0.99 -27.94 12.09
N LYS A 240 2.14 -27.51 12.61
CA LYS A 240 2.19 -26.61 13.77
C LYS A 240 1.32 -25.36 13.54
N VAL A 241 0.35 -25.13 14.42
CA VAL A 241 -0.51 -23.93 14.41
C VAL A 241 0.19 -22.81 15.17
N GLU A 242 0.33 -21.66 14.53
CA GLU A 242 1.06 -20.51 15.08
C GLU A 242 0.10 -19.42 15.56
N LEU A 243 0.52 -18.69 16.61
CA LEU A 243 -0.10 -17.44 17.05
C LEU A 243 0.49 -16.29 16.22
N LEU A 244 -0.38 -15.46 15.66
CA LEU A 244 -0.01 -14.28 14.87
C LEU A 244 -0.53 -13.00 15.53
N ALA A 245 0.05 -11.87 15.16
CA ALA A 245 -0.42 -10.55 15.53
C ALA A 245 -1.18 -9.90 14.36
N ASP A 246 -2.36 -9.37 14.65
CA ASP A 246 -3.16 -8.60 13.70
C ASP A 246 -3.65 -7.31 14.34
N VAL A 247 -3.94 -6.30 13.54
CA VAL A 247 -4.44 -5.02 14.03
C VAL A 247 -5.87 -5.15 14.58
N ILE A 248 -6.21 -4.26 15.51
CA ILE A 248 -7.55 -4.18 16.10
C ILE A 248 -8.47 -3.37 15.17
N ASP A 249 -9.68 -3.90 14.97
CA ASP A 249 -10.79 -3.25 14.27
C ASP A 249 -10.45 -2.70 12.88
N ALA A 250 -9.69 -3.46 12.08
CA ALA A 250 -9.43 -3.14 10.68
C ALA A 250 -10.73 -3.05 9.87
N ASP A 251 -10.90 -1.95 9.15
CA ASP A 251 -11.86 -1.88 8.07
C ASP A 251 -11.47 -2.87 6.96
N PRO A 252 -12.40 -3.69 6.46
CA PRO A 252 -12.09 -4.71 5.46
C PRO A 252 -11.69 -4.16 4.09
N LEU A 253 -11.98 -2.89 3.79
CA LEU A 253 -11.71 -2.26 2.49
C LEU A 253 -10.37 -1.52 2.47
N TRP A 254 -10.05 -0.77 3.52
CA TRP A 254 -8.87 0.11 3.53
C TRP A 254 -7.93 -0.09 4.72
N GLY A 255 -8.35 -0.79 5.77
CA GLY A 255 -7.49 -1.13 6.91
C GLY A 255 -7.67 -0.24 8.13
N THR A 256 -6.57 0.25 8.69
CA THR A 256 -6.54 1.07 9.91
C THR A 256 -5.71 2.33 9.71
N LEU A 257 -5.83 3.26 10.65
CA LEU A 257 -5.05 4.49 10.71
C LEU A 257 -3.65 4.31 11.31
N TYR A 258 -3.18 3.07 11.47
CA TYR A 258 -1.83 2.75 11.94
C TYR A 258 -1.20 1.53 11.24
N ASP A 259 -1.62 1.19 10.02
CA ASP A 259 -0.89 0.26 9.15
C ASP A 259 0.37 0.87 8.54
N TRP A 260 1.34 0.01 8.19
CA TRP A 260 2.46 0.42 7.35
C TRP A 260 2.01 0.55 5.90
N ASN A 261 1.64 1.78 5.51
CA ASN A 261 1.27 2.16 4.16
C ASN A 261 1.40 3.69 3.99
N TYR A 262 1.51 4.17 2.75
CA TYR A 262 1.74 5.59 2.45
C TYR A 262 0.67 6.51 3.02
N HIS A 263 -0.60 6.09 2.92
CA HIS A 263 -1.75 6.90 3.30
C HIS A 263 -1.80 7.08 4.82
N THR A 264 -1.50 6.02 5.57
CA THR A 264 -1.48 6.02 7.02
C THR A 264 -0.31 6.80 7.58
N ALA A 265 0.88 6.59 7.02
CA ALA A 265 2.08 7.33 7.37
C ALA A 265 1.92 8.83 7.05
N GLY A 266 1.42 9.13 5.86
CA GLY A 266 1.11 10.49 5.43
C GLY A 266 0.08 11.13 6.38
N TYR A 267 -0.92 10.39 6.84
CA TYR A 267 -1.88 10.90 7.82
C TYR A 267 -1.22 11.20 9.18
N ALA A 268 -0.30 10.36 9.66
CA ALA A 268 0.50 10.66 10.85
C ALA A 268 1.35 11.94 10.67
N TRP A 269 1.92 12.14 9.48
CA TRP A 269 2.60 13.39 9.12
C TRP A 269 1.65 14.59 9.13
N ALA A 270 0.44 14.44 8.59
CA ALA A 270 -0.57 15.50 8.56
C ALA A 270 -1.01 15.91 9.97
N ILE A 271 -1.26 14.94 10.87
CA ILE A 271 -1.57 15.21 12.28
C ILE A 271 -0.41 15.94 12.96
N ARG A 272 0.84 15.53 12.73
CA ARG A 272 2.00 16.28 13.25
C ARG A 272 2.00 17.73 12.76
N SER A 273 1.80 17.96 11.46
CA SER A 273 1.72 19.32 10.90
C SER A 273 0.57 20.15 11.48
N LEU A 274 -0.56 19.53 11.81
CA LEU A 274 -1.65 20.19 12.54
C LEU A 274 -1.22 20.60 13.95
N GLY A 275 -0.49 19.73 14.66
CA GLY A 275 0.08 20.05 15.97
C GLY A 275 1.05 21.23 15.93
N GLU A 276 1.90 21.28 14.92
CA GLU A 276 2.85 22.38 14.72
C GLU A 276 2.13 23.70 14.40
N TYR A 277 1.12 23.67 13.53
CA TYR A 277 0.34 24.85 13.18
C TYR A 277 -0.49 25.38 14.38
N THR A 278 -1.10 24.49 15.16
CA THR A 278 -1.99 24.85 16.27
C THR A 278 -1.28 25.01 17.62
N GLY A 279 -0.01 24.61 17.71
CA GLY A 279 0.74 24.55 18.97
C GLY A 279 0.30 23.44 19.93
N GLN A 280 -0.44 22.43 19.46
CA GLN A 280 -0.98 21.36 20.31
C GLN A 280 -0.12 20.10 20.28
N GLN A 281 0.57 19.86 21.40
CA GLN A 281 1.51 18.75 21.57
C GLN A 281 0.87 17.36 21.32
N LYS A 282 -0.39 17.14 21.74
CA LYS A 282 -1.10 15.85 21.54
C LYS A 282 -1.08 15.36 20.09
N TYR A 283 -1.11 16.27 19.12
CA TYR A 283 -1.05 15.91 17.72
C TYR A 283 0.38 15.61 17.27
N VAL A 284 1.38 16.33 17.81
CA VAL A 284 2.77 16.03 17.49
C VAL A 284 3.21 14.67 18.03
N ASP A 285 2.69 14.28 19.20
CA ASP A 285 2.96 12.99 19.85
C ASP A 285 2.38 11.80 19.07
N TYR A 286 1.36 12.02 18.24
CA TYR A 286 0.75 10.97 17.42
C TYR A 286 1.75 10.39 16.40
N LEU A 287 2.51 11.25 15.72
CA LEU A 287 3.55 10.81 14.79
C LEU A 287 4.65 10.03 15.50
N THR A 288 5.06 10.50 16.68
CA THR A 288 6.03 9.78 17.53
C THR A 288 5.52 8.38 17.86
N THR A 289 4.27 8.27 18.31
CA THR A 289 3.64 6.99 18.64
C THR A 289 3.57 6.07 17.43
N TYR A 290 3.18 6.59 16.26
CA TYR A 290 3.12 5.84 15.01
C TYR A 290 4.49 5.27 14.63
N CYS A 291 5.53 6.11 14.58
CA CYS A 291 6.86 5.70 14.18
C CYS A 291 7.47 4.69 15.17
N ASP A 292 7.33 4.93 16.48
CA ASP A 292 7.84 4.02 17.52
C ASP A 292 7.13 2.66 17.48
N PHE A 293 5.80 2.65 17.28
CA PHE A 293 5.03 1.42 17.10
C PHE A 293 5.56 0.60 15.91
N MET A 294 5.80 1.24 14.76
CA MET A 294 6.33 0.56 13.57
C MET A 294 7.71 -0.07 13.81
N LEU A 295 8.59 0.62 14.54
CA LEU A 295 9.89 0.08 14.91
C LEU A 295 9.76 -1.10 15.88
N ASP A 296 8.85 -1.02 16.86
CA ASP A 296 8.63 -2.07 17.85
C ASP A 296 8.09 -3.35 17.24
N ILE A 297 7.17 -3.24 16.28
CA ILE A 297 6.57 -4.42 15.64
C ILE A 297 7.48 -5.02 14.57
N LYS A 298 8.40 -4.23 13.98
CA LYS A 298 9.21 -4.66 12.83
C LYS A 298 9.93 -6.01 13.08
N PRO A 299 10.61 -6.27 14.22
CA PRO A 299 11.23 -7.59 14.45
C PRO A 299 10.24 -8.75 14.45
N TYR A 300 9.06 -8.57 15.06
CA TYR A 300 8.03 -9.62 15.13
C TYR A 300 7.40 -9.88 13.75
N ILE A 301 7.10 -8.82 12.99
CA ILE A 301 6.63 -8.97 11.61
C ILE A 301 7.69 -9.66 10.73
N GLY A 302 8.98 -9.40 10.97
CA GLY A 302 10.07 -10.11 10.31
C GLY A 302 10.09 -11.60 10.65
N TYR A 303 9.82 -11.95 11.91
CA TYR A 303 9.64 -13.35 12.33
C TYR A 303 8.46 -14.00 11.59
N GLU A 304 7.30 -13.34 11.52
CA GLU A 304 6.16 -13.87 10.76
C GLU A 304 6.48 -14.05 9.27
N LYS A 305 7.04 -13.04 8.62
CA LYS A 305 7.36 -13.06 7.19
C LYS A 305 8.39 -14.15 6.86
N TYR A 306 9.53 -14.16 7.53
CA TYR A 306 10.68 -14.98 7.14
C TYR A 306 10.77 -16.32 7.88
N THR A 307 10.39 -16.36 9.16
CA THR A 307 10.49 -17.59 9.97
C THR A 307 9.24 -18.44 9.87
N LEU A 308 8.06 -17.82 9.96
CA LEU A 308 6.78 -18.52 9.79
C LEU A 308 6.36 -18.64 8.32
N ASN A 309 7.07 -17.97 7.40
CA ASN A 309 6.78 -17.92 5.96
C ASN A 309 5.37 -17.41 5.67
N ARG A 310 5.03 -16.29 6.29
CA ARG A 310 3.74 -15.59 6.13
C ARG A 310 3.96 -14.26 5.40
N PRO A 311 4.19 -14.31 4.07
CA PRO A 311 4.44 -13.11 3.29
C PRO A 311 3.18 -12.27 3.05
N TYR A 312 2.03 -12.68 3.58
CA TYR A 312 0.76 -11.96 3.53
C TYR A 312 0.26 -11.55 4.91
N SER A 313 1.10 -11.66 5.96
CA SER A 313 0.77 -11.12 7.28
C SER A 313 0.56 -9.61 7.22
N ARG A 314 -0.24 -9.07 8.15
CA ARG A 314 -0.41 -7.62 8.30
C ARG A 314 0.96 -6.96 8.53
N HIS A 315 1.17 -5.76 7.98
CA HIS A 315 2.46 -5.05 8.01
C HIS A 315 3.66 -5.75 7.38
N THR A 316 3.52 -6.88 6.67
CA THR A 316 4.65 -7.58 6.03
C THR A 316 5.53 -6.67 5.15
N HIS A 317 4.92 -5.61 4.62
CA HIS A 317 5.52 -4.54 3.84
C HIS A 317 6.55 -3.67 4.60
N LEU A 318 6.61 -3.75 5.93
CA LEU A 318 7.73 -3.21 6.73
C LEU A 318 9.09 -3.82 6.34
N HIS A 319 9.07 -4.96 5.64
CA HIS A 319 10.25 -5.69 5.22
C HIS A 319 10.28 -5.84 3.70
N ASN A 320 11.26 -5.18 3.08
CA ASN A 320 11.76 -5.45 1.73
C ASN A 320 10.66 -5.72 0.67
N THR A 321 9.66 -4.84 0.57
CA THR A 321 8.70 -4.87 -0.54
C THR A 321 9.10 -3.82 -1.58
N PRO A 322 9.35 -4.19 -2.84
CA PRO A 322 9.90 -3.28 -3.83
C PRO A 322 8.80 -2.41 -4.46
N LEU A 323 8.16 -1.52 -3.70
CA LEU A 323 7.20 -0.54 -4.20
C LEU A 323 7.22 0.74 -3.35
N LEU A 324 7.20 1.92 -3.99
CA LEU A 324 7.23 3.22 -3.31
C LEU A 324 6.13 3.38 -2.23
N ASP A 325 4.92 2.85 -2.49
CA ASP A 325 3.77 2.81 -1.58
C ASP A 325 4.11 2.19 -0.21
N PHE A 326 5.12 1.32 -0.18
CA PHE A 326 5.53 0.49 0.96
C PHE A 326 6.94 0.79 1.46
N THR A 327 7.67 1.71 0.81
CA THR A 327 9.06 2.04 1.16
C THR A 327 9.23 3.52 1.46
N SER A 328 9.30 4.37 0.44
CA SER A 328 9.61 5.79 0.58
C SER A 328 8.51 6.61 1.19
N ALA A 329 7.26 6.40 0.76
CA ALA A 329 6.15 7.19 1.26
C ALA A 329 5.84 6.89 2.74
N PRO A 330 5.82 5.63 3.20
CA PRO A 330 5.65 5.33 4.62
C PRO A 330 6.79 5.81 5.53
N ALA A 331 7.97 6.06 4.97
CA ALA A 331 9.14 6.55 5.72
C ALA A 331 9.15 8.08 5.89
N ILE A 332 8.24 8.82 5.25
CA ILE A 332 8.14 10.29 5.37
C ILE A 332 8.05 10.76 6.85
N PRO A 333 7.21 10.17 7.72
CA PRO A 333 7.15 10.55 9.13
C PRO A 333 8.49 10.44 9.88
N PHE A 334 9.30 9.43 9.53
CA PHE A 334 10.60 9.18 10.18
C PHE A 334 11.59 10.28 9.84
N ILE A 335 11.75 10.57 8.54
CA ILE A 335 12.64 11.63 8.08
C ILE A 335 12.15 13.02 8.50
N TYR A 336 10.83 13.23 8.55
CA TYR A 336 10.25 14.47 9.05
C TYR A 336 10.63 14.70 10.52
N ARG A 337 10.48 13.69 11.38
CA ARG A 337 10.85 13.80 12.79
C ARG A 337 12.34 14.07 12.98
N LEU A 338 13.21 13.37 12.25
CA LEU A 338 14.67 13.58 12.32
C LEU A 338 15.09 15.02 12.01
N ARG A 339 14.32 15.71 11.16
CA ARG A 339 14.55 17.11 10.79
C ARG A 339 13.98 18.12 11.78
N GLN A 340 12.79 17.84 12.32
CA GLN A 340 12.07 18.81 13.16
C GLN A 340 12.47 18.73 14.63
N ASP A 341 12.71 17.51 15.12
CA ASP A 341 13.06 17.28 16.50
C ASP A 341 14.60 17.30 16.65
N GLY A 342 15.08 17.79 17.79
CA GLY A 342 16.49 17.74 18.16
C GLY A 342 16.96 16.32 18.49
N ASP A 343 17.66 16.17 19.60
CA ASP A 343 17.96 14.83 20.11
C ASP A 343 16.70 14.18 20.71
N PHE A 344 16.49 12.89 20.44
CA PHE A 344 15.36 12.11 20.97
C PHE A 344 15.71 10.62 21.06
N PRO A 345 15.05 9.85 21.95
CA PRO A 345 15.30 8.41 22.07
C PRO A 345 15.09 7.68 20.75
N ARG A 346 15.92 6.66 20.47
CA ARG A 346 15.84 5.82 19.26
C ARG A 346 16.18 6.54 17.95
N ARG A 347 16.78 7.73 17.98
CA ARG A 347 17.18 8.47 16.78
C ARG A 347 17.95 7.61 15.78
N ASP A 348 18.90 6.79 16.24
CA ASP A 348 19.67 5.86 15.41
C ASP A 348 18.79 4.85 14.63
N GLU A 349 17.68 4.38 15.23
CA GLU A 349 16.74 3.47 14.55
C GLU A 349 15.96 4.18 13.43
N TYR A 350 15.61 5.47 13.65
CA TYR A 350 14.99 6.31 12.64
C TYR A 350 15.96 6.58 11.49
N GLU A 351 17.21 6.93 11.81
CA GLU A 351 18.27 7.14 10.83
C GLU A 351 18.52 5.88 10.00
N ALA A 352 18.56 4.70 10.61
CA ALA A 352 18.70 3.44 9.89
C ALA A 352 17.53 3.18 8.92
N MET A 353 16.29 3.49 9.31
CA MET A 353 15.12 3.37 8.42
C MET A 353 15.19 4.35 7.25
N VAL A 354 15.58 5.60 7.52
CA VAL A 354 15.72 6.63 6.48
C VAL A 354 16.85 6.29 5.51
N HIS A 355 18.01 5.86 6.02
CA HIS A 355 19.14 5.45 5.20
C HIS A 355 18.80 4.26 4.29
N ALA A 356 18.15 3.23 4.83
CA ALA A 356 17.69 2.10 4.02
C ALA A 356 16.72 2.54 2.90
N THR A 357 15.87 3.52 3.18
CA THR A 357 14.93 4.07 2.19
C THR A 357 15.64 4.91 1.13
N GLN A 358 16.65 5.69 1.50
CA GLN A 358 17.50 6.44 0.56
C GLN A 358 18.23 5.49 -0.38
N GLN A 359 18.79 4.39 0.16
CA GLN A 359 19.43 3.36 -0.65
C GLN A 359 18.46 2.70 -1.62
N TYR A 360 17.25 2.34 -1.16
CA TYR A 360 16.22 1.79 -2.02
C TYR A 360 15.90 2.69 -3.22
N LEU A 361 15.69 3.99 -2.99
CA LEU A 361 15.42 4.93 -4.08
C LEU A 361 16.59 5.09 -5.06
N ALA A 362 17.82 4.99 -4.57
CA ALA A 362 19.02 5.14 -5.37
C ALA A 362 19.32 3.88 -6.22
N GLU A 363 19.11 2.68 -5.68
CA GLU A 363 19.66 1.45 -6.23
C GLU A 363 18.61 0.41 -6.67
N GLU A 364 17.40 0.43 -6.09
CA GLU A 364 16.45 -0.68 -6.22
C GLU A 364 15.12 -0.30 -6.88
N GLN A 365 14.63 0.93 -6.64
CA GLN A 365 13.37 1.39 -7.24
C GLN A 365 13.42 1.26 -8.77
N VAL A 366 12.38 0.66 -9.34
CA VAL A 366 12.26 0.47 -10.78
C VAL A 366 12.12 1.83 -11.48
N ARG A 367 12.91 2.01 -12.53
CA ARG A 367 13.02 3.24 -13.30
C ARG A 367 12.95 2.95 -14.79
N LEU A 368 12.41 3.90 -15.54
CA LEU A 368 12.52 3.95 -16.99
C LEU A 368 13.95 4.31 -17.41
N PRO A 369 14.32 4.12 -18.69
CA PRO A 369 15.66 4.45 -19.18
C PRO A 369 16.11 5.90 -18.97
N ASP A 370 15.18 6.84 -18.80
CA ASP A 370 15.48 8.25 -18.51
C ASP A 370 15.53 8.57 -17.00
N GLY A 371 15.40 7.56 -16.14
CA GLY A 371 15.44 7.70 -14.68
C GLY A 371 14.08 7.89 -14.01
N THR A 372 12.99 8.11 -14.76
CA THR A 372 11.64 8.31 -14.17
C THR A 372 11.21 7.06 -13.40
N PHE A 373 10.70 7.22 -12.17
CA PHE A 373 10.14 6.13 -11.39
C PHE A 373 8.96 5.47 -12.13
N THR A 374 8.86 4.15 -12.03
CA THR A 374 7.80 3.38 -12.69
C THR A 374 7.52 2.09 -11.91
N ARG A 375 6.45 1.40 -12.29
CA ARG A 375 6.06 0.10 -11.74
C ARG A 375 6.27 -1.04 -12.72
N GLU A 376 6.33 -2.26 -12.19
CA GLU A 376 6.28 -3.53 -12.94
C GLU A 376 4.84 -4.04 -13.14
N THR A 377 3.86 -3.41 -12.47
CA THR A 377 2.43 -3.79 -12.52
C THR A 377 1.52 -2.62 -12.95
N PRO A 378 0.37 -2.89 -13.62
CA PRO A 378 -0.11 -4.20 -14.09
C PRO A 378 0.68 -4.74 -15.31
N PHE A 379 1.37 -3.86 -16.02
CA PHE A 379 2.33 -4.21 -17.05
C PHE A 379 3.71 -3.66 -16.69
N LYS A 380 4.76 -4.34 -17.17
CA LYS A 380 6.13 -3.87 -17.02
C LYS A 380 6.24 -2.44 -17.55
N TYR A 381 6.81 -1.56 -16.73
CA TYR A 381 6.96 -0.13 -17.01
C TYR A 381 5.62 0.60 -17.18
N THR A 382 4.80 0.52 -16.14
CA THR A 382 3.62 1.39 -15.99
C THR A 382 3.96 2.56 -15.07
N THR A 383 3.88 3.79 -15.58
CA THR A 383 4.16 5.02 -14.83
C THR A 383 2.85 5.57 -14.25
N TRP A 384 2.70 5.57 -12.93
CA TRP A 384 1.50 6.06 -12.24
C TRP A 384 1.73 7.46 -11.69
N VAL A 385 0.78 8.37 -11.85
CA VAL A 385 0.88 9.74 -11.29
C VAL A 385 1.08 9.70 -9.78
N ASP A 386 0.49 8.72 -9.10
CA ASP A 386 0.61 8.48 -7.66
C ASP A 386 2.08 8.41 -7.20
N ASP A 387 2.96 7.81 -8.00
CA ASP A 387 4.39 7.66 -7.68
C ASP A 387 5.13 9.00 -7.58
N MET A 388 4.55 10.07 -8.12
CA MET A 388 5.04 11.43 -7.85
C MET A 388 4.95 11.74 -6.35
N TYR A 389 3.82 11.47 -5.69
CA TYR A 389 3.71 11.64 -4.24
C TYR A 389 4.47 10.54 -3.49
N MET A 390 4.55 9.31 -4.00
CA MET A 390 5.20 8.24 -3.25
C MET A 390 6.72 8.42 -3.16
N GLY A 391 7.36 8.98 -4.18
CA GLY A 391 8.82 9.15 -4.25
C GLY A 391 9.32 10.56 -3.95
N ILE A 392 8.71 11.58 -4.57
CA ILE A 392 9.29 12.94 -4.63
C ILE A 392 9.37 13.63 -3.25
N PRO A 393 8.32 13.61 -2.40
CA PRO A 393 8.41 14.18 -1.06
C PRO A 393 9.57 13.59 -0.24
N PHE A 394 9.83 12.29 -0.31
CA PHE A 394 10.93 11.69 0.45
C PHE A 394 12.31 12.17 -0.04
N LEU A 395 12.49 12.36 -1.35
CA LEU A 395 13.70 12.99 -1.91
C LEU A 395 13.89 14.41 -1.39
N LEU A 396 12.81 15.21 -1.35
CA LEU A 396 12.87 16.57 -0.81
C LEU A 396 13.20 16.58 0.69
N GLN A 397 12.60 15.68 1.47
CA GLN A 397 12.93 15.52 2.87
C GLN A 397 14.41 15.13 3.06
N SER A 398 14.95 14.27 2.19
CA SER A 398 16.38 13.90 2.19
C SER A 398 17.29 15.09 1.88
N ALA A 399 16.94 15.91 0.89
CA ALA A 399 17.65 17.16 0.57
C ALA A 399 17.68 18.15 1.75
N LEU A 400 16.66 18.11 2.61
CA LEU A 400 16.51 19.00 3.75
C LEU A 400 17.10 18.43 5.05
N LEU A 401 17.35 17.11 5.10
CA LEU A 401 18.04 16.44 6.20
C LEU A 401 19.57 16.53 6.04
N THR A 402 20.10 16.37 4.82
CA THR A 402 21.55 16.35 4.60
C THR A 402 22.18 17.75 4.73
N GLU A 403 23.36 17.80 5.34
CA GLU A 403 24.19 18.99 5.43
C GLU A 403 25.16 19.13 4.25
N ASP A 404 25.43 18.05 3.51
CA ASP A 404 26.31 18.07 2.35
C ASP A 404 25.64 18.78 1.17
N ALA A 405 26.31 19.81 0.65
CA ALA A 405 25.76 20.64 -0.42
C ALA A 405 25.61 19.89 -1.76
N GLY A 406 26.47 18.90 -2.01
CA GLY A 406 26.43 18.07 -3.21
C GLY A 406 25.28 17.08 -3.18
N GLU A 407 25.12 16.34 -2.07
CA GLU A 407 23.99 15.44 -1.85
C GLU A 407 22.67 16.19 -1.88
N LYS A 408 22.60 17.34 -1.21
CA LYS A 408 21.42 18.21 -1.24
C LYS A 408 21.05 18.60 -2.66
N ALA A 409 22.03 19.02 -3.47
CA ALA A 409 21.78 19.36 -4.87
C ALA A 409 21.29 18.13 -5.65
N ALA A 410 21.91 16.97 -5.47
CA ALA A 410 21.51 15.73 -6.15
C ALA A 410 20.06 15.34 -5.84
N TYR A 411 19.61 15.41 -4.59
CA TYR A 411 18.22 15.13 -4.23
C TYR A 411 17.23 16.13 -4.83
N LEU A 412 17.58 17.43 -4.88
CA LEU A 412 16.74 18.46 -5.50
C LEU A 412 16.67 18.32 -7.02
N ASP A 413 17.80 18.01 -7.66
CA ASP A 413 17.90 17.77 -9.09
C ASP A 413 17.07 16.53 -9.48
N GLU A 414 17.17 15.45 -8.70
CA GLU A 414 16.38 14.23 -8.87
C GLU A 414 14.88 14.51 -8.70
N ALA A 415 14.47 15.22 -7.64
CA ALA A 415 13.08 15.60 -7.43
C ALA A 415 12.53 16.43 -8.61
N ALA A 416 13.31 17.36 -9.14
CA ALA A 416 12.95 18.13 -10.32
C ALA A 416 12.87 17.25 -11.58
N ALA A 417 13.82 16.33 -11.79
CA ALA A 417 13.83 15.41 -12.91
C ALA A 417 12.61 14.47 -12.90
N GLN A 418 12.22 13.96 -11.73
CA GLN A 418 11.00 13.16 -11.59
C GLN A 418 9.77 13.95 -12.03
N VAL A 419 9.56 15.19 -11.56
CA VAL A 419 8.42 16.00 -12.03
C VAL A 419 8.37 16.11 -13.55
N LEU A 420 9.50 16.37 -14.20
CA LEU A 420 9.56 16.52 -15.66
C LEU A 420 9.31 15.18 -16.38
N GLY A 421 9.90 14.10 -15.87
CA GLY A 421 9.77 12.76 -16.44
C GLY A 421 8.34 12.20 -16.36
N PHE A 422 7.67 12.40 -15.22
CA PHE A 422 6.24 12.09 -15.07
C PHE A 422 5.40 12.99 -15.99
N HIS A 423 5.60 14.31 -15.94
CA HIS A 423 4.81 15.24 -16.75
C HIS A 423 4.89 14.93 -18.26
N GLN A 424 6.06 14.54 -18.77
CA GLN A 424 6.21 14.13 -20.17
C GLN A 424 5.33 12.93 -20.57
N ARG A 425 4.93 12.07 -19.62
CA ARG A 425 4.26 10.78 -19.89
C ARG A 425 2.79 10.80 -19.58
N VAL A 426 2.45 11.23 -18.39
CA VAL A 426 1.10 11.10 -17.86
C VAL A 426 0.26 12.36 -18.06
N TYR A 427 0.87 13.48 -18.49
CA TYR A 427 0.11 14.71 -18.76
C TYR A 427 -0.57 14.65 -20.13
N ASP A 428 -1.85 14.99 -20.15
CA ASP A 428 -2.59 15.21 -21.38
C ASP A 428 -2.77 16.71 -21.64
N PRO A 429 -2.07 17.29 -22.63
CA PRO A 429 -2.17 18.71 -22.95
C PRO A 429 -3.51 19.11 -23.58
N GLU A 430 -4.36 18.16 -23.99
CA GLU A 430 -5.71 18.47 -24.49
C GLU A 430 -6.68 18.74 -23.33
N MET A 431 -6.44 18.12 -22.17
CA MET A 431 -7.30 18.21 -20.99
C MET A 431 -6.71 19.10 -19.90
N ASP A 432 -5.42 19.44 -19.98
CA ASP A 432 -4.62 20.06 -18.93
C ASP A 432 -4.64 19.25 -17.61
N LEU A 433 -4.72 17.92 -17.72
CA LEU A 433 -4.83 16.99 -16.60
C LEU A 433 -3.84 15.83 -16.75
N TYR A 434 -3.57 15.13 -15.66
CA TYR A 434 -2.87 13.86 -15.72
C TYR A 434 -3.86 12.70 -15.96
N MET A 435 -3.54 11.83 -16.92
CA MET A 435 -4.09 10.46 -16.97
C MET A 435 -3.59 9.69 -15.76
N HIS A 436 -4.38 8.78 -15.17
CA HIS A 436 -3.97 8.05 -13.97
C HIS A 436 -2.60 7.36 -14.10
N ALA A 437 -2.37 6.69 -15.23
CA ALA A 437 -1.08 6.08 -15.55
C ALA A 437 -0.83 6.05 -17.06
N GLN A 438 0.41 5.71 -17.45
CA GLN A 438 0.79 5.41 -18.82
C GLN A 438 1.45 4.02 -18.87
N TYR A 439 1.01 3.18 -19.80
CA TYR A 439 1.70 1.92 -20.13
C TYR A 439 2.81 2.19 -21.16
N SER A 440 4.07 1.91 -20.83
CA SER A 440 5.19 2.20 -21.76
C SER A 440 5.09 1.46 -23.09
N GLU A 441 4.54 0.25 -23.11
CA GLU A 441 4.34 -0.53 -24.34
C GLU A 441 3.11 -0.09 -25.14
N ARG A 442 2.21 0.68 -24.53
CA ARG A 442 0.95 1.17 -25.15
C ARG A 442 0.73 2.65 -24.82
N PRO A 443 1.65 3.55 -25.23
CA PRO A 443 1.64 4.96 -24.80
C PRO A 443 0.44 5.76 -25.34
N ASP A 444 -0.21 5.28 -26.41
CA ASP A 444 -1.37 5.94 -27.00
C ASP A 444 -2.69 5.68 -26.24
N VAL A 445 -2.69 4.76 -25.25
CA VAL A 445 -3.87 4.48 -24.43
C VAL A 445 -4.08 5.61 -23.43
N LYS A 446 -5.20 6.32 -23.54
CA LYS A 446 -5.59 7.35 -22.58
C LYS A 446 -6.36 6.73 -21.40
N LEU A 447 -5.73 6.67 -20.23
CA LEU A 447 -6.40 6.23 -19.01
C LEU A 447 -7.26 7.36 -18.41
N PRO A 448 -8.32 7.04 -17.63
CA PRO A 448 -9.17 8.05 -17.00
C PRO A 448 -8.41 9.06 -16.12
N TYR A 449 -8.89 10.30 -16.10
CA TYR A 449 -8.35 11.40 -15.29
C TYR A 449 -8.88 11.31 -13.86
N TRP A 450 -8.40 10.29 -13.15
CA TRP A 450 -8.83 10.02 -11.79
C TRP A 450 -8.42 11.16 -10.84
N SER A 451 -9.38 11.60 -10.02
CA SER A 451 -9.28 12.77 -9.14
C SER A 451 -8.13 12.66 -8.16
N ARG A 452 -8.06 11.59 -7.37
CA ARG A 452 -7.00 11.44 -6.37
C ARG A 452 -5.60 11.29 -6.97
N ALA A 453 -5.43 10.59 -8.10
CA ALA A 453 -4.14 10.54 -8.81
C ALA A 453 -3.68 11.94 -9.26
N ASN A 454 -4.59 12.74 -9.84
CA ASN A 454 -4.30 14.15 -10.15
C ASN A 454 -3.93 14.93 -8.88
N GLY A 455 -4.61 14.65 -7.77
CA GLY A 455 -4.27 15.18 -6.45
C GLY A 455 -2.83 14.90 -6.06
N TRP A 456 -2.38 13.63 -6.12
CA TRP A 456 -1.00 13.27 -5.81
C TRP A 456 0.02 13.95 -6.73
N GLY A 457 -0.30 14.06 -8.02
CA GLY A 457 0.52 14.78 -8.99
C GLY A 457 0.72 16.25 -8.60
N ILE A 458 -0.38 17.00 -8.37
CA ILE A 458 -0.27 18.41 -8.02
C ILE A 458 0.35 18.62 -6.64
N TRP A 459 0.11 17.71 -5.69
CA TRP A 459 0.76 17.74 -4.38
C TRP A 459 2.27 17.70 -4.56
N ALA A 460 2.79 16.68 -5.24
CA ALA A 460 4.21 16.48 -5.42
C ALA A 460 4.88 17.67 -6.13
N VAL A 461 4.25 18.21 -7.17
CA VAL A 461 4.75 19.41 -7.86
C VAL A 461 4.81 20.61 -6.92
N SER A 462 3.77 20.81 -6.09
CA SER A 462 3.74 21.90 -5.12
C SER A 462 4.81 21.76 -4.02
N GLU A 463 5.11 20.54 -3.58
CA GLU A 463 6.21 20.26 -2.64
C GLU A 463 7.57 20.63 -3.24
N VAL A 464 7.81 20.24 -4.50
CA VAL A 464 9.04 20.63 -5.20
C VAL A 464 9.16 22.15 -5.26
N LEU A 465 8.09 22.88 -5.57
CA LEU A 465 8.12 24.34 -5.64
C LEU A 465 8.39 25.03 -4.29
N MET A 466 8.03 24.41 -3.16
CA MET A 466 8.34 24.95 -1.83
C MET A 466 9.84 24.96 -1.53
N TYR A 467 10.58 23.94 -2.01
CA TYR A 467 11.97 23.70 -1.58
C TYR A 467 12.99 23.86 -2.70
N LEU A 468 12.59 23.78 -3.97
CA LEU A 468 13.48 23.96 -5.11
C LEU A 468 13.92 25.44 -5.21
N PRO A 469 15.22 25.74 -5.25
CA PRO A 469 15.70 27.11 -5.35
C PRO A 469 15.15 27.80 -6.61
N LYS A 470 14.68 29.06 -6.48
CA LYS A 470 14.17 29.84 -7.62
C LYS A 470 15.15 30.03 -8.78
N LYS A 471 16.46 29.86 -8.52
CA LYS A 471 17.54 29.92 -9.51
C LYS A 471 17.84 28.58 -10.18
N HIS A 472 17.25 27.49 -9.69
CA HIS A 472 17.41 26.17 -10.28
C HIS A 472 16.93 26.18 -11.75
N PRO A 473 17.65 25.53 -12.69
CA PRO A 473 17.34 25.60 -14.12
C PRO A 473 15.89 25.23 -14.46
N HIS A 474 15.34 24.23 -13.76
CA HIS A 474 13.99 23.71 -14.00
C HIS A 474 12.88 24.43 -13.21
N TYR A 475 13.20 25.37 -12.31
CA TYR A 475 12.19 26.00 -11.44
C TYR A 475 11.05 26.65 -12.24
N LYS A 476 11.38 27.42 -13.29
CA LYS A 476 10.38 28.11 -14.10
C LYS A 476 9.48 27.15 -14.87
N GLN A 477 10.06 26.05 -15.37
CA GLN A 477 9.33 25.01 -16.09
C GLN A 477 8.35 24.31 -15.15
N ILE A 478 8.81 23.91 -13.96
CA ILE A 478 7.98 23.24 -12.94
C ILE A 478 6.87 24.18 -12.44
N LEU A 479 7.17 25.47 -12.27
CA LEU A 479 6.15 26.46 -11.91
C LEU A 479 5.08 26.61 -13.00
N GLN A 480 5.47 26.49 -14.27
CA GLN A 480 4.52 26.51 -15.38
C GLN A 480 3.66 25.25 -15.38
N ILE A 481 4.27 24.06 -15.24
CA ILE A 481 3.56 22.78 -15.08
C ILE A 481 2.51 22.84 -13.98
N TYR A 482 2.88 23.37 -12.81
CA TYR A 482 1.95 23.57 -11.71
C TYR A 482 0.76 24.45 -12.08
N ARG A 483 1.02 25.59 -12.76
CA ARG A 483 -0.04 26.53 -13.15
C ARG A 483 -0.97 25.96 -14.20
N ASP A 484 -0.41 25.29 -15.21
CA ASP A 484 -1.19 24.66 -16.28
C ASP A 484 -2.10 23.57 -15.69
N HIS A 485 -1.57 22.77 -14.75
CA HIS A 485 -2.36 21.76 -14.06
C HIS A 485 -3.45 22.36 -13.14
N VAL A 486 -3.15 23.44 -12.40
CA VAL A 486 -4.17 24.18 -11.64
C VAL A 486 -5.27 24.70 -12.57
N ASP A 487 -4.89 25.31 -13.70
CA ASP A 487 -5.84 25.82 -14.69
C ASP A 487 -6.70 24.71 -15.31
N GLY A 488 -6.12 23.51 -15.51
CA GLY A 488 -6.87 22.32 -15.91
C GLY A 488 -7.84 21.84 -14.84
N ILE A 489 -7.37 21.69 -13.59
CA ILE A 489 -8.19 21.23 -12.46
C ILE A 489 -9.41 22.14 -12.27
N VAL A 490 -9.22 23.46 -12.12
CA VAL A 490 -10.33 24.37 -11.76
C VAL A 490 -11.45 24.45 -12.79
N LYS A 491 -11.23 24.00 -14.04
CA LYS A 491 -12.28 23.89 -15.07
C LYS A 491 -13.32 22.82 -14.72
N TRP A 492 -12.95 21.84 -13.89
CA TRP A 492 -13.74 20.66 -13.55
C TRP A 492 -14.29 20.70 -12.11
N GLN A 493 -14.19 21.82 -11.40
CA GLN A 493 -14.87 21.98 -10.12
C GLN A 493 -16.38 22.10 -10.36
N ASP A 494 -17.16 21.30 -9.65
CA ASP A 494 -18.62 21.43 -9.70
C ASP A 494 -19.04 22.81 -9.17
N PRO A 495 -19.78 23.61 -9.96
CA PRO A 495 -20.12 24.97 -9.58
C PRO A 495 -21.22 25.05 -8.51
N GLU A 496 -21.98 23.98 -8.27
CA GLU A 496 -23.07 23.93 -7.31
C GLU A 496 -22.59 23.47 -5.93
N SER A 497 -21.89 22.34 -5.88
CA SER A 497 -21.41 21.72 -4.65
C SER A 497 -20.02 22.19 -4.23
N GLY A 498 -19.16 22.55 -5.20
CA GLY A 498 -17.74 22.85 -4.98
C GLY A 498 -16.82 21.63 -4.92
N PHE A 499 -17.37 20.40 -5.05
CA PHE A 499 -16.57 19.19 -5.14
C PHE A 499 -15.91 19.04 -6.51
N TYR A 500 -14.96 18.11 -6.58
CA TYR A 500 -14.51 17.50 -7.83
C TYR A 500 -15.04 16.07 -7.88
N HIS A 501 -15.42 15.63 -9.08
CA HIS A 501 -15.88 14.26 -9.31
C HIS A 501 -14.72 13.27 -9.33
N ASN A 502 -14.98 12.00 -9.01
CA ASN A 502 -13.96 10.94 -8.94
C ASN A 502 -13.23 10.78 -10.28
N VAL A 503 -13.91 10.93 -11.41
CA VAL A 503 -13.29 11.09 -12.73
C VAL A 503 -13.53 12.53 -13.18
N LEU A 504 -12.46 13.33 -13.27
CA LEU A 504 -12.57 14.80 -13.33
C LEU A 504 -13.39 15.31 -14.51
N ASN A 505 -13.23 14.71 -15.68
CA ASN A 505 -13.91 15.11 -16.91
C ASN A 505 -15.28 14.43 -17.11
N HIS A 506 -15.85 13.89 -16.05
CA HIS A 506 -17.11 13.15 -16.02
C HIS A 506 -17.93 13.59 -14.80
N ASP A 507 -18.79 14.59 -15.02
CA ASP A 507 -19.68 15.19 -14.00
C ASP A 507 -20.80 14.24 -13.53
N ASP A 508 -20.99 13.11 -14.21
CA ASP A 508 -21.88 12.02 -13.82
C ASP A 508 -21.21 10.95 -12.94
N SER A 509 -19.90 11.04 -12.69
CA SER A 509 -19.24 10.24 -11.66
C SER A 509 -19.47 10.83 -10.27
N PHE A 510 -19.31 10.06 -9.20
CA PHE A 510 -19.61 10.55 -7.85
C PHE A 510 -18.62 11.64 -7.39
N GLU A 511 -19.09 12.56 -6.55
CA GLU A 511 -18.25 13.57 -5.88
C GLU A 511 -17.27 12.91 -4.91
N GLU A 512 -16.00 13.32 -4.94
CA GLU A 512 -14.94 12.61 -4.22
C GLU A 512 -14.13 13.54 -3.30
N THR A 513 -14.06 13.17 -2.02
CA THR A 513 -13.51 14.03 -0.96
C THR A 513 -12.00 14.15 -1.02
N SER A 514 -11.27 13.06 -1.31
CA SER A 514 -9.80 13.07 -1.20
C SER A 514 -9.14 13.96 -2.26
N GLY A 515 -9.54 13.84 -3.52
CA GLY A 515 -9.08 14.70 -4.61
C GLY A 515 -9.45 16.16 -4.35
N THR A 516 -10.71 16.42 -3.97
CA THR A 516 -11.19 17.77 -3.61
C THR A 516 -10.33 18.40 -2.52
N ALA A 517 -10.00 17.65 -1.46
CA ALA A 517 -9.12 18.10 -0.40
C ALA A 517 -7.71 18.44 -0.91
N ILE A 518 -7.10 17.55 -1.69
CA ILE A 518 -5.74 17.77 -2.19
C ILE A 518 -5.68 18.95 -3.17
N PHE A 519 -6.67 19.13 -4.05
CA PHE A 519 -6.75 20.29 -4.94
C PHE A 519 -6.91 21.59 -4.14
N THR A 520 -7.84 21.60 -3.18
CA THR A 520 -8.06 22.76 -2.30
C THR A 520 -6.77 23.14 -1.57
N MET A 521 -6.07 22.15 -1.00
CA MET A 521 -4.76 22.31 -0.37
C MET A 521 -3.73 22.91 -1.33
N ALA A 522 -3.55 22.30 -2.50
CA ALA A 522 -2.48 22.69 -3.42
C ALA A 522 -2.72 24.08 -4.03
N ILE A 523 -3.98 24.46 -4.28
CA ILE A 523 -4.34 25.80 -4.79
C ILE A 523 -4.18 26.85 -3.67
N ALA A 524 -4.62 26.56 -2.44
CA ALA A 524 -4.40 27.45 -1.29
C ALA A 524 -2.91 27.69 -1.05
N ARG A 525 -2.10 26.63 -1.07
CA ARG A 525 -0.63 26.71 -1.00
C ARG A 525 -0.05 27.59 -2.11
N GLY A 526 -0.54 27.45 -3.35
CA GLY A 526 -0.12 28.30 -4.46
C GLY A 526 -0.40 29.79 -4.25
N ILE A 527 -1.50 30.12 -3.56
CA ILE A 527 -1.82 31.50 -3.17
C ILE A 527 -0.85 31.97 -2.09
N ASN A 528 -0.68 31.19 -1.01
CA ASN A 528 0.20 31.51 0.13
C ASN A 528 1.66 31.77 -0.33
N HIS A 529 2.14 31.00 -1.31
CA HIS A 529 3.49 31.16 -1.86
C HIS A 529 3.60 32.17 -3.03
N GLY A 530 2.50 32.81 -3.43
CA GLY A 530 2.46 33.78 -4.52
C GLY A 530 2.68 33.19 -5.92
N TRP A 531 2.50 31.87 -6.07
CA TRP A 531 2.53 31.19 -7.37
C TRP A 531 1.26 31.48 -8.17
N LEU A 532 0.13 31.66 -7.46
CA LEU A 532 -1.19 31.94 -8.01
C LEU A 532 -1.68 33.33 -7.60
N LYS A 533 -2.48 33.95 -8.47
CA LYS A 533 -3.11 35.24 -8.17
C LYS A 533 -4.34 35.01 -7.27
N ARG A 534 -4.26 35.43 -6.00
CA ARG A 534 -5.35 35.28 -5.02
C ARG A 534 -6.74 35.60 -5.58
N LYS A 535 -6.91 36.78 -6.20
CA LYS A 535 -8.20 37.22 -6.77
C LYS A 535 -8.82 36.23 -7.76
N THR A 536 -7.99 35.47 -8.49
CA THR A 536 -8.45 34.50 -9.48
C THR A 536 -8.79 33.16 -8.83
N TYR A 537 -7.96 32.67 -7.90
CA TYR A 537 -8.05 31.28 -7.43
C TYR A 537 -8.70 31.11 -6.05
N GLU A 538 -8.75 32.16 -5.22
CA GLU A 538 -9.41 32.13 -3.89
C GLU A 538 -10.86 31.63 -3.95
N PRO A 539 -11.71 32.00 -4.94
CA PRO A 539 -13.06 31.45 -5.04
C PRO A 539 -13.12 29.92 -5.11
N TYR A 540 -12.21 29.29 -5.86
CA TYR A 540 -12.16 27.82 -6.00
C TYR A 540 -11.73 27.15 -4.69
N VAL A 541 -10.78 27.76 -3.96
CA VAL A 541 -10.36 27.29 -2.63
C VAL A 541 -11.50 27.37 -1.62
N LEU A 542 -12.24 28.48 -1.59
CA LEU A 542 -13.36 28.65 -0.66
C LEU A 542 -14.52 27.70 -0.99
N ALA A 543 -14.81 27.50 -2.28
CA ALA A 543 -15.82 26.53 -2.72
C ALA A 543 -15.43 25.09 -2.35
N GLY A 544 -14.18 24.71 -2.61
CA GLY A 544 -13.67 23.38 -2.27
C GLY A 544 -13.66 23.14 -0.76
N TRP A 545 -13.23 24.12 0.04
CA TRP A 545 -13.30 24.01 1.50
C TRP A 545 -14.74 23.89 2.00
N LYS A 546 -15.66 24.69 1.46
CA LYS A 546 -17.08 24.60 1.82
C LYS A 546 -17.66 23.21 1.52
N ALA A 547 -17.30 22.62 0.39
CA ALA A 547 -17.70 21.28 0.00
C ALA A 547 -17.19 20.23 1.01
N ILE A 548 -15.87 20.24 1.29
CA ILE A 548 -15.23 19.36 2.28
C ILE A 548 -15.88 19.50 3.66
N ASP A 549 -16.24 20.72 4.05
CA ASP A 549 -16.92 20.97 5.31
C ASP A 549 -18.26 20.23 5.42
N THR A 550 -18.98 20.00 4.32
CA THR A 550 -20.26 19.29 4.37
C THR A 550 -20.15 17.80 4.69
N VAL A 551 -18.96 17.20 4.51
CA VAL A 551 -18.73 15.74 4.70
C VAL A 551 -18.00 15.39 5.98
N ILE A 552 -17.59 16.40 6.77
CA ILE A 552 -17.02 16.20 8.11
C ILE A 552 -18.15 16.33 9.14
N ALA A 553 -18.51 15.24 9.80
CA ALA A 553 -19.49 15.23 10.88
C ALA A 553 -18.99 15.96 12.15
N GLU A 554 -19.89 16.27 13.07
CA GLU A 554 -19.54 16.94 14.35
C GLU A 554 -18.53 16.15 15.18
N ASP A 555 -18.57 14.82 15.12
CA ASP A 555 -17.67 13.95 15.88
C ASP A 555 -16.29 13.76 15.23
N GLY A 556 -16.09 14.32 14.03
CA GLY A 556 -14.88 14.20 13.23
C GLY A 556 -14.90 13.07 12.19
N THR A 557 -16.00 12.35 12.02
CA THR A 557 -16.13 11.35 10.95
C THR A 557 -16.13 12.02 9.58
N VAL A 558 -15.36 11.50 8.63
CA VAL A 558 -15.30 12.02 7.26
C VAL A 558 -15.88 11.00 6.29
N SER A 559 -16.85 11.41 5.49
CA SER A 559 -17.52 10.55 4.51
C SER A 559 -17.03 10.78 3.07
N GLN A 560 -17.51 9.97 2.12
CA GLN A 560 -17.28 10.11 0.69
C GLN A 560 -15.79 10.06 0.26
N ILE A 561 -15.01 9.18 0.87
CA ILE A 561 -13.61 8.94 0.47
C ILE A 561 -13.56 7.70 -0.42
N CYS A 562 -13.08 7.86 -1.67
CA CYS A 562 -12.90 6.72 -2.57
C CYS A 562 -11.80 5.80 -2.01
N MET A 563 -12.04 4.49 -1.92
CA MET A 563 -11.04 3.55 -1.40
C MET A 563 -9.81 3.43 -2.33
N GLY A 564 -8.75 2.78 -1.87
CA GLY A 564 -7.59 2.42 -2.70
C GLY A 564 -8.00 1.85 -4.07
N THR A 565 -7.43 2.41 -5.14
CA THR A 565 -7.88 2.18 -6.52
C THR A 565 -6.66 1.99 -7.42
N MET A 566 -6.69 0.91 -8.22
CA MET A 566 -5.64 0.60 -9.18
C MET A 566 -5.88 1.36 -10.53
N CYS A 567 -4.99 1.23 -11.54
CA CYS A 567 -5.16 1.89 -12.83
C CYS A 567 -5.82 1.01 -13.91
N SER A 568 -7.07 1.32 -14.25
CA SER A 568 -7.80 0.66 -15.35
C SER A 568 -7.97 1.56 -16.57
N GLU A 569 -8.09 0.94 -17.75
CA GLU A 569 -8.56 1.58 -18.98
C GLU A 569 -10.09 1.77 -18.97
N ASP A 570 -10.82 0.94 -18.21
CA ASP A 570 -12.28 1.01 -18.11
C ASP A 570 -12.70 2.13 -17.16
N VAL A 571 -13.35 3.16 -17.70
CA VAL A 571 -13.89 4.25 -16.88
C VAL A 571 -14.93 3.77 -15.86
N GLN A 572 -15.69 2.71 -16.18
CA GLN A 572 -16.71 2.17 -15.27
C GLN A 572 -16.11 1.59 -14.00
N TYR A 573 -14.89 1.07 -14.07
CA TYR A 573 -14.16 0.64 -12.88
C TYR A 573 -14.01 1.78 -11.87
N TYR A 574 -13.74 3.01 -12.33
CA TYR A 574 -13.64 4.19 -11.47
C TYR A 574 -15.00 4.63 -10.91
N TYR A 575 -16.07 4.53 -11.71
CA TYR A 575 -17.43 4.86 -11.25
C TYR A 575 -17.92 3.93 -10.15
N GLN A 576 -17.48 2.68 -10.18
CA GLN A 576 -17.95 1.62 -9.27
C GLN A 576 -17.05 1.45 -8.04
N ARG A 577 -16.04 2.31 -7.85
CA ARG A 577 -15.17 2.23 -6.67
C ARG A 577 -15.99 2.50 -5.41
N PRO A 578 -15.85 1.67 -4.36
CA PRO A 578 -16.46 1.95 -3.07
C PRO A 578 -15.99 3.28 -2.50
N VAL A 579 -16.95 4.02 -1.95
CA VAL A 579 -16.74 5.21 -1.11
C VAL A 579 -17.01 4.81 0.33
N VAL A 580 -16.12 5.21 1.22
CA VAL A 580 -16.09 4.78 2.62
C VAL A 580 -15.88 5.97 3.55
N GLU A 581 -16.11 5.73 4.84
CA GLU A 581 -15.82 6.68 5.90
C GLU A 581 -14.39 6.49 6.42
N ASP A 582 -13.77 7.60 6.84
CA ASP A 582 -12.49 7.67 7.55
C ASP A 582 -11.29 7.00 6.87
N ASP A 583 -11.37 6.75 5.56
CA ASP A 583 -10.22 6.21 4.84
C ASP A 583 -9.06 7.23 4.82
N SER A 584 -7.95 6.83 5.41
CA SER A 584 -6.70 7.61 5.48
C SER A 584 -6.17 8.14 4.14
N HIS A 585 -6.53 7.54 3.00
CA HIS A 585 -6.23 8.09 1.66
C HIS A 585 -6.75 9.53 1.51
N GLY A 586 -7.92 9.83 2.08
CA GLY A 586 -8.51 11.16 2.07
C GLY A 586 -8.17 12.01 3.29
N LEU A 587 -8.08 11.41 4.48
CA LEU A 587 -7.84 12.17 5.71
C LEU A 587 -6.52 12.94 5.68
N LEU A 588 -5.45 12.35 5.13
CA LEU A 588 -4.15 13.01 4.90
C LEU A 588 -4.33 14.35 4.17
N GLY A 589 -4.98 14.34 3.01
CA GLY A 589 -5.18 15.55 2.20
C GLY A 589 -6.09 16.56 2.89
N LEU A 590 -7.11 16.08 3.59
CA LEU A 590 -8.07 16.91 4.32
C LEU A 590 -7.41 17.73 5.45
N ILE A 591 -6.54 17.13 6.25
CA ILE A 591 -5.84 17.86 7.31
C ILE A 591 -4.94 18.95 6.73
N PHE A 592 -4.15 18.64 5.69
CA PHE A 592 -3.31 19.64 5.04
C PHE A 592 -4.12 20.73 4.31
N ALA A 593 -5.29 20.39 3.76
CA ALA A 593 -6.21 21.36 3.20
C ALA A 593 -6.67 22.37 4.26
N GLY A 594 -7.12 21.90 5.43
CA GLY A 594 -7.54 22.79 6.51
C GLY A 594 -6.42 23.75 6.95
N ILE A 595 -5.19 23.24 7.04
CA ILE A 595 -4.01 24.05 7.38
C ILE A 595 -3.73 25.12 6.31
N GLU A 596 -3.65 24.75 5.03
CA GLU A 596 -3.32 25.70 3.96
C GLU A 596 -4.44 26.72 3.69
N VAL A 597 -5.70 26.31 3.80
CA VAL A 597 -6.85 27.22 3.71
C VAL A 597 -6.82 28.22 4.87
N GLN A 598 -6.54 27.77 6.11
CA GLN A 598 -6.45 28.69 7.23
C GLN A 598 -5.31 29.70 7.05
N LYS A 599 -4.11 29.26 6.63
CA LYS A 599 -3.00 30.17 6.33
C LYS A 599 -3.40 31.24 5.30
N MET A 600 -4.12 30.84 4.24
CA MET A 600 -4.62 31.77 3.22
C MET A 600 -5.60 32.80 3.81
N LEU A 601 -6.45 32.39 4.74
CA LEU A 601 -7.40 33.27 5.42
C LEU A 601 -6.71 34.23 6.41
N ASP A 602 -5.63 33.79 7.05
CA ASP A 602 -4.84 34.58 7.99
C ASP A 602 -3.98 35.64 7.29
N GLU A 603 -3.48 35.34 6.10
CA GLU A 603 -2.68 36.24 5.28
C GLU A 603 -3.56 37.37 4.69
N LYS A 604 -3.14 38.63 4.91
CA LYS A 604 -3.90 39.85 4.56
C LYS A 604 -3.64 40.36 3.15
#